data_AF-A0A4Z2GWP3-F1
#
_entry.id   AF-A0A4Z2GWP3-F1
#
_cell.length_a   1.000
_cell.length_b   1.000
_cell.length_c   1.000
_cell.angle_alpha   90.00
_cell.angle_beta   90.00
_cell.angle_gamma   90.00
#
_symmetry.space_group_name_H-M   'P 1'
#
loop_
_entity.id
_entity.type
_entity.pdbx_description
1 polymer ?
#
loop_
_entity_poly.entity_id
_entity_poly.type
_entity_poly.pdbx_seq_one_letter_code
_entity_poly.pdbx_strand_id
1 'polypeptide(L)'
;MENLFFYVVSSLELLVAEDYMIVYLNGATPRRKMPGISWLRRCYQMIDRNVKFMDKIRYVHTLEELSQIIPMEHVQIPECVLQYDDEKAQAQGERLHQEEQQSNSALAKERPKSVIAEVGRDI
;
A
#
# COMPACT_ATOMS: atom_id res chain seq x y z
N MET A 1 -1.79 -22.59 1.02
CA MET A 1 -0.45 -21.99 0.86
C MET A 1 0.56 -22.95 0.26
N GLU A 2 0.44 -24.27 0.44
CA GLU A 2 1.36 -25.24 -0.19
C GLU A 2 1.25 -25.27 -1.73
N ASN A 3 0.04 -25.14 -2.30
CA ASN A 3 -0.12 -25.06 -3.76
C ASN A 3 0.56 -23.82 -4.36
N LEU A 4 0.48 -22.68 -3.69
CA LEU A 4 1.20 -21.47 -4.09
C LEU A 4 2.72 -21.68 -4.01
N PHE A 5 3.17 -22.37 -2.96
CA PHE A 5 4.58 -22.72 -2.81
C PHE A 5 5.10 -23.57 -3.96
N PHE A 6 4.41 -24.67 -4.29
CA PHE A 6 4.82 -25.54 -5.40
C PHE A 6 4.75 -24.83 -6.75
N TYR A 7 3.75 -23.96 -6.95
CA TYR A 7 3.68 -23.12 -8.14
C TYR A 7 4.89 -22.19 -8.28
N VAL A 8 5.26 -21.49 -7.20
CA VAL A 8 6.40 -20.58 -7.19
C VAL A 8 7.71 -21.34 -7.44
N VAL A 9 7.94 -22.45 -6.74
CA VAL A 9 9.14 -23.29 -6.93
C VAL A 9 9.21 -23.80 -8.37
N SER A 10 8.12 -24.40 -8.88
CA SER A 10 8.08 -24.94 -10.24
C SER A 10 8.28 -23.85 -11.30
N SER A 11 7.77 -22.64 -11.08
CA SER A 11 7.96 -21.53 -12.01
C SER A 11 9.39 -21.01 -12.01
N LEU A 12 10.01 -20.91 -10.84
CA LEU A 12 11.39 -20.42 -10.70
C LEU A 12 12.43 -21.45 -11.19
N GLU A 13 12.17 -22.75 -11.02
CA GLU A 13 12.99 -23.83 -11.60
C GLU A 13 13.02 -23.78 -13.14
N LEU A 14 11.97 -23.25 -13.78
CA LEU A 14 11.93 -23.07 -15.24
C LEU A 14 12.63 -21.78 -15.69
N LEU A 15 12.82 -20.82 -14.79
CA LEU A 15 13.43 -19.51 -15.05
C LEU A 15 14.95 -19.48 -14.77
N VAL A 16 15.60 -20.65 -14.58
CA VAL A 16 16.99 -20.90 -14.13
C VAL A 16 18.12 -20.20 -14.94
N ALA A 17 17.81 -19.36 -15.92
CA ALA A 17 18.82 -18.62 -16.70
C ALA A 17 19.15 -17.21 -16.19
N GLU A 18 18.32 -16.56 -15.36
CA GLU A 18 18.49 -15.12 -15.04
C GLU A 18 18.37 -14.81 -13.53
N ASP A 19 19.12 -13.79 -13.07
CA ASP A 19 19.01 -13.24 -11.71
C ASP A 19 17.61 -12.66 -11.50
N TYR A 20 16.72 -13.44 -10.88
CA TYR A 20 15.33 -13.06 -10.65
C TYR A 20 15.12 -12.37 -9.31
N MET A 21 14.09 -11.52 -9.27
CA MET A 21 13.53 -10.91 -8.05
C MET A 21 12.04 -11.22 -7.98
N ILE A 22 11.57 -11.65 -6.82
CA ILE A 22 10.14 -11.92 -6.56
C ILE A 22 9.57 -10.68 -5.87
N VAL A 23 8.58 -10.05 -6.50
CA VAL A 23 7.83 -8.96 -5.87
C VAL A 23 6.48 -9.47 -5.38
N TYR A 24 6.24 -9.38 -4.08
CA TYR A 24 5.00 -9.79 -3.44
C TYR A 24 4.14 -8.58 -3.10
N LEU A 25 3.11 -8.35 -3.91
CA LEU A 25 2.10 -7.32 -3.69
C LEU A 25 1.10 -7.77 -2.62
N ASN A 26 1.12 -7.09 -1.48
CA ASN A 26 0.37 -7.45 -0.27
C ASN A 26 -0.70 -6.43 0.13
N GLY A 27 -1.10 -5.54 -0.78
CA GLY A 27 -1.98 -4.41 -0.47
C GLY A 27 -3.32 -4.78 0.19
N ALA A 28 -3.88 -5.94 -0.15
CA ALA A 28 -5.22 -6.36 0.27
C ALA A 28 -5.26 -7.59 1.20
N THR A 29 -4.12 -8.20 1.53
CA THR A 29 -4.12 -9.51 2.22
C THR A 29 -4.11 -9.33 3.75
N PRO A 30 -5.11 -9.85 4.47
CA PRO A 30 -5.10 -9.82 5.94
C PRO A 30 -3.92 -10.61 6.50
N ARG A 31 -3.35 -10.16 7.63
CA ARG A 31 -2.22 -10.83 8.31
C ARG A 31 -2.41 -12.33 8.53
N ARG A 32 -3.65 -12.79 8.76
CA ARG A 32 -3.99 -14.21 8.94
C ARG A 32 -3.78 -15.07 7.68
N LYS A 33 -3.80 -14.46 6.49
CA LYS A 33 -3.54 -15.13 5.21
C LYS A 33 -2.08 -14.99 4.78
N MET A 34 -1.26 -14.21 5.51
CA MET A 34 0.16 -14.14 5.23
C MET A 34 0.83 -15.48 5.57
N PRO A 35 1.83 -15.89 4.77
CA PRO A 35 2.59 -17.10 5.08
C PRO A 35 3.29 -16.99 6.43
N GLY A 36 3.18 -18.04 7.25
CA GLY A 36 3.90 -18.11 8.52
C GLY A 36 5.42 -18.27 8.34
N ILE A 37 6.18 -17.99 9.40
CA ILE A 37 7.65 -18.07 9.42
C ILE A 37 8.15 -19.47 8.99
N SER A 38 7.48 -20.53 9.43
CA SER A 38 7.82 -21.90 9.04
C SER A 38 7.65 -22.17 7.54
N TRP A 39 6.63 -21.57 6.92
CA TRP A 39 6.42 -21.66 5.47
C TRP A 39 7.53 -20.92 4.73
N LEU A 40 7.84 -19.70 5.17
CA LEU A 40 8.92 -18.91 4.61
C LEU A 40 10.25 -19.64 4.70
N ARG A 41 10.59 -20.21 5.87
CA ARG A 41 11.81 -21.01 6.08
C ARG A 41 11.94 -22.18 5.11
N ARG A 42 10.84 -22.87 4.82
CA ARG A 42 10.81 -23.96 3.84
C ARG A 42 10.97 -23.45 2.41
N CYS A 43 10.40 -22.29 2.09
CA CYS A 43 10.58 -21.65 0.80
C CYS A 43 12.03 -21.22 0.56
N TYR A 44 12.63 -20.56 1.55
CA TYR A 44 14.03 -20.15 1.54
C TYR A 44 14.96 -21.35 1.24
N GLN A 45 14.65 -22.54 1.76
CA GLN A 45 15.50 -23.72 1.58
C GLN A 45 15.38 -24.39 0.20
N MET A 46 14.20 -24.31 -0.44
CA MET A 46 13.95 -24.99 -1.72
C MET A 46 14.27 -24.12 -2.94
N ILE A 47 14.03 -22.82 -2.86
CA ILE A 47 14.15 -21.94 -4.03
C ILE A 47 15.62 -21.53 -4.28
N ASP A 48 16.42 -21.37 -3.23
CA ASP A 48 17.84 -21.07 -3.37
C ASP A 48 18.63 -21.61 -2.17
N ARG A 49 19.80 -22.22 -2.41
CA ARG A 49 20.72 -22.56 -1.31
C ARG A 49 21.49 -21.35 -0.79
N ASN A 50 21.39 -20.21 -1.49
CA ASN A 50 22.08 -18.99 -1.14
C ASN A 50 21.35 -18.21 -0.02
N VAL A 51 22.12 -17.84 0.99
CA VAL A 51 21.65 -17.15 2.22
C VAL A 51 21.02 -15.77 1.97
N LYS A 52 21.12 -15.26 0.73
CA LYS A 52 20.67 -13.93 0.29
C LYS A 52 19.28 -13.93 -0.35
N PHE A 53 18.52 -15.01 -0.30
CA PHE A 53 17.17 -15.02 -0.88
C PHE A 53 16.23 -13.96 -0.27
N MET A 54 16.46 -13.53 0.98
CA MET A 54 15.78 -12.36 1.55
C MET A 54 15.94 -11.09 0.69
N ASP A 55 17.09 -10.91 0.05
CA ASP A 55 17.34 -9.78 -0.84
C ASP A 55 16.61 -9.92 -2.19
N LYS A 56 16.23 -11.15 -2.55
CA LYS A 56 15.49 -11.49 -3.78
C LYS A 56 13.98 -11.34 -3.64
N ILE A 57 13.42 -11.27 -2.43
CA ILE A 57 11.99 -11.00 -2.22
C ILE A 57 11.79 -9.54 -1.79
N ARG A 58 10.95 -8.81 -2.54
CA ARG A 58 10.47 -7.48 -2.15
C ARG A 58 8.99 -7.52 -1.82
N TYR A 59 8.65 -6.95 -0.68
CA TYR A 59 7.27 -6.73 -0.27
C TYR A 59 6.85 -5.33 -0.68
N VAL A 60 5.72 -5.22 -1.39
CA VAL A 60 5.13 -3.93 -1.76
C VAL A 60 3.64 -3.94 -1.40
N HIS A 61 3.11 -2.77 -1.07
CA HIS A 61 1.74 -2.60 -0.60
C HIS A 61 0.85 -1.84 -1.58
N THR A 62 1.43 -1.15 -2.55
CA THR A 62 0.72 -0.38 -3.59
C THR A 62 1.35 -0.59 -4.95
N LEU A 63 0.61 -0.27 -6.00
CA LEU A 63 1.16 -0.25 -7.36
C LEU A 63 2.19 0.85 -7.57
N GLU A 64 2.07 1.95 -6.82
CA GLU A 64 3.07 3.03 -6.79
C GLU A 64 4.43 2.51 -6.31
N GLU A 65 4.47 1.76 -5.20
CA GLU A 65 5.71 1.14 -4.71
C GLU A 65 6.30 0.14 -5.73
N LEU A 66 5.44 -0.61 -6.44
CA LEU A 66 5.89 -1.52 -7.50
C LEU A 66 6.59 -0.77 -8.65
N SER A 67 6.03 0.38 -9.06
CA SER A 67 6.56 1.18 -10.16
C SER A 67 7.97 1.74 -9.91
N GLN A 68 8.35 1.88 -8.64
CA GLN A 68 9.69 2.32 -8.23
C GLN A 68 10.75 1.20 -8.36
N ILE A 69 10.31 -0.05 -8.47
CA ILE A 69 11.18 -1.23 -8.47
C ILE A 69 11.36 -1.77 -9.90
N ILE A 70 10.29 -1.80 -10.70
CA ILE A 70 10.32 -2.32 -12.07
C ILE A 70 9.54 -1.41 -13.04
N PRO A 71 9.97 -1.32 -14.32
CA PRO A 71 9.22 -0.62 -15.35
C PRO A 71 7.83 -1.25 -15.54
N MET A 72 6.78 -0.43 -15.48
CA MET A 72 5.38 -0.91 -15.56
C MET A 72 4.99 -1.42 -16.95
N GLU A 73 5.77 -1.13 -17.99
CA GLU A 73 5.51 -1.47 -19.40
C GLU A 73 5.47 -2.98 -19.71
N HIS A 74 6.11 -3.79 -18.88
CA HIS A 74 6.16 -5.26 -19.06
C HIS A 74 5.40 -6.03 -17.99
N VAL A 75 4.76 -5.32 -17.04
CA VAL A 75 4.07 -5.96 -15.91
C VAL A 75 2.62 -6.23 -16.29
N GLN A 76 2.25 -7.50 -16.39
CA GLN A 76 0.85 -7.90 -16.52
C GLN A 76 0.17 -7.88 -15.15
N ILE A 77 -0.47 -6.75 -14.83
CA ILE A 77 -1.27 -6.62 -13.61
C ILE A 77 -2.71 -7.06 -13.90
N PRO A 78 -3.26 -8.02 -13.15
CA PRO A 78 -4.66 -8.42 -13.30
C PRO A 78 -5.63 -7.28 -13.01
N GLU A 79 -6.73 -7.21 -13.76
CA GLU A 79 -7.76 -6.16 -13.64
C GLU A 79 -8.30 -6.00 -12.21
N CYS A 80 -8.49 -7.10 -11.48
CA CYS A 80 -8.98 -7.06 -10.11
C CYS A 80 -8.04 -6.35 -9.13
N VAL A 81 -6.73 -6.31 -9.43
CA VAL A 81 -5.73 -5.60 -8.62
C VAL A 81 -5.79 -4.11 -8.90
N LEU A 82 -5.97 -3.71 -10.17
CA LEU A 82 -6.12 -2.31 -10.57
C LEU A 82 -7.37 -1.69 -9.94
N GLN A 83 -8.51 -2.40 -10.00
CA GLN A 83 -9.75 -1.98 -9.38
C GLN A 83 -9.60 -1.76 -7.87
N TYR A 84 -8.95 -2.69 -7.19
CA TYR A 84 -8.71 -2.56 -5.74
C TYR A 84 -7.86 -1.33 -5.39
N ASP A 85 -6.82 -1.04 -6.19
CA ASP A 85 -5.94 0.10 -5.96
C ASP A 85 -6.67 1.44 -6.19
N ASP A 86 -7.49 1.52 -7.25
CA ASP A 86 -8.32 2.70 -7.56
C ASP A 86 -9.39 2.97 -6.49
N GLU A 87 -10.15 1.94 -6.09
CA GLU A 87 -11.12 2.04 -4.98
C GLU A 87 -10.46 2.53 -3.68
N LYS A 88 -9.25 2.04 -3.40
CA LYS A 88 -8.48 2.46 -2.22
C LYS A 88 -8.01 3.90 -2.34
N ALA A 89 -7.54 4.33 -3.52
CA ALA A 89 -7.11 5.71 -3.76
C ALA A 89 -8.27 6.70 -3.61
N GLN A 90 -9.44 6.38 -4.15
CA GLN A 90 -10.66 7.17 -4.04
C GLN A 90 -11.09 7.32 -2.57
N ALA A 91 -11.15 6.21 -1.83
CA ALA A 91 -11.53 6.23 -0.42
C ALA A 91 -10.56 7.04 0.47
N GLN A 92 -9.28 7.15 0.09
CA GLN A 92 -8.32 8.02 0.80
C GLN A 92 -8.49 9.50 0.43
N GLY A 93 -8.71 9.81 -0.85
CA GLY A 93 -8.96 11.17 -1.32
C GLY A 93 -10.22 11.80 -0.72
N GLU A 94 -11.30 11.03 -0.60
CA GLU A 94 -12.54 11.48 0.03
C GLU A 94 -12.37 11.83 1.50
N ARG A 95 -11.58 11.04 2.26
CA ARG A 95 -11.30 11.30 3.68
C ARG A 95 -10.54 12.61 3.88
N LEU A 96 -9.53 12.87 3.06
CA LEU A 96 -8.74 14.10 3.11
C LEU A 96 -9.59 15.32 2.77
N HIS A 97 -10.44 15.24 1.74
CA HIS A 97 -11.36 16.32 1.36
C HIS A 97 -12.40 16.62 2.46
N GLN A 98 -12.89 15.58 3.14
CA GLN A 98 -13.83 15.72 4.25
C GLN A 98 -13.17 16.43 5.46
N GLU A 99 -11.91 16.10 5.75
CA GLU A 99 -11.11 16.75 6.81
C GLU A 99 -10.80 18.22 6.47
N GLU A 100 -10.45 18.55 5.23
CA GLU A 100 -10.21 19.94 4.80
C GLU A 100 -11.49 20.79 4.84
N GLN A 101 -12.65 20.24 4.45
CA GLN A 101 -13.92 20.96 4.54
C GLN A 101 -14.35 21.20 6.00
N GLN A 102 -14.09 20.24 6.90
CA GLN A 102 -14.35 20.42 8.34
C GLN A 102 -13.38 21.43 8.98
N SER A 103 -12.10 21.41 8.61
CA SER A 103 -11.09 22.37 9.07
C SER A 103 -11.38 23.81 8.60
N ASN A 104 -11.68 23.99 7.32
CA ASN A 104 -11.97 25.30 6.73
C ASN A 104 -13.28 25.92 7.27
N SER A 105 -14.28 25.10 7.58
CA SER A 105 -15.54 25.58 8.19
C SER A 105 -15.40 25.96 9.67
N ALA A 106 -14.47 25.34 10.40
CA ALA A 106 -14.16 25.70 11.79
C ALA A 106 -13.46 27.08 11.90
N LEU A 107 -12.53 27.38 10.98
CA LEU A 107 -11.79 28.64 10.96
C LEU A 107 -12.66 29.87 10.59
N ALA A 108 -13.74 29.66 9.83
CA ALA A 108 -14.66 30.73 9.44
C ALA A 108 -15.57 31.24 10.58
N LYS A 109 -15.63 30.53 11.72
CA LYS A 109 -16.55 30.84 12.83
C LYS A 109 -15.95 31.77 13.91
N GLU A 110 -14.65 32.06 13.84
CA GLU A 110 -13.88 32.85 14.83
C GLU A 110 -13.61 34.30 14.37
N ARG A 111 -14.59 35.01 13.79
CA ARG A 111 -14.51 36.48 13.69
C ARG A 111 -15.25 37.09 14.89
N PRO A 112 -14.56 37.64 15.91
CA PRO A 112 -15.23 38.29 17.02
C PRO A 112 -15.99 39.53 16.50
N LYS A 113 -17.29 39.58 16.77
CA LYS A 113 -18.10 40.80 16.54
C LYS A 113 -17.53 41.88 17.45
N SER A 114 -16.99 42.96 16.88
CA SER A 114 -16.50 44.10 17.64
C SER A 114 -17.65 44.71 18.45
N VAL A 115 -17.57 44.59 19.76
CA VAL A 115 -18.49 45.22 20.69
C VAL A 115 -18.11 46.70 20.76
N ILE A 116 -18.83 47.55 20.04
CA ILE A 116 -18.81 48.99 20.34
C ILE A 116 -19.87 49.19 21.42
N ALA A 117 -19.43 49.19 22.67
CA ALA A 117 -20.17 49.76 23.78
C ALA A 117 -19.57 51.15 24.02
N GLU A 118 -20.34 52.21 23.77
CA GLU A 118 -20.12 53.45 24.51
C GLU A 118 -21.40 53.81 25.26
N VAL A 119 -21.20 53.79 26.57
CA VAL A 119 -22.10 54.12 27.68
C VAL A 119 -22.50 55.59 27.60
N GLY A 120 -23.76 55.86 27.97
CA GLY A 120 -24.33 57.20 28.00
C GLY A 120 -23.59 58.21 28.87
N ARG A 121 -23.86 59.48 28.62
CA ARG A 121 -23.67 60.55 29.60
C ARG A 121 -24.87 61.49 29.56
N ASP A 122 -25.30 61.79 30.77
CA ASP A 122 -26.38 62.66 31.21
C ASP A 122 -26.36 64.05 30.56
N ILE A 123 -27.54 64.58 30.25
CA ILE A 123 -28.13 65.88 30.65
C ILE A 123 -29.56 65.96 30.07
#